data_AF-A0A961JA47-F1
#
_entry.id   AF-A0A961JA47-F1
#
_cell.length_a   1.000
_cell.length_b   1.000
_cell.length_c   1.000
_cell.angle_alpha   90.00
_cell.angle_beta   90.00
_cell.angle_gamma   90.00
#
_symmetry.space_group_name_H-M   'P 1'
#
loop_
_entity.id
_entity.type
_entity.pdbx_description
1 polymer ?
#
loop_
_entity_poly.entity_id
_entity_poly.type
_entity_poly.pdbx_seq_one_letter_code
_entity_poly.pdbx_strand_id
1 'polypeptide(L)' 'MPVQISRRDYAAMFGPTTGDRLRLADTDLIIEVEHDLTAGEGGALYGEQVKFGGGKVIRDGMG' A
#
# COMPACT_ATOMS: atom_id res chain seq x y z
N MET A 1 6.77 15.40 12.57
CA MET A 1 6.88 15.94 11.20
C MET A 1 6.24 14.93 10.26
N PRO A 2 5.30 15.32 9.38
CA PRO A 2 4.72 14.39 8.41
C PRO A 2 5.74 14.03 7.32
N VAL A 3 5.84 12.75 6.99
CA VAL A 3 6.64 12.26 5.86
C VAL A 3 5.70 12.02 4.69
N GLN A 4 6.08 12.49 3.51
CA GLN A 4 5.32 12.29 2.28
C GLN A 4 6.08 11.29 1.40
N ILE A 5 5.35 10.36 0.80
CA ILE A 5 5.88 9.39 -0.17
C ILE A 5 5.15 9.57 -1.48
N SER A 6 5.88 9.44 -2.60
CA SER A 6 5.23 9.47 -3.91
C SER A 6 4.34 8.24 -4.07
N ARG A 7 3.21 8.38 -4.78
CA ARG A 7 2.29 7.26 -5.01
C ARG A 7 2.96 6.08 -5.74
N ARG A 8 3.89 6.38 -6.65
CA ARG A 8 4.69 5.38 -7.38
C ARG A 8 5.59 4.58 -6.45
N ASP A 9 6.29 5.25 -5.53
CA ASP A 9 7.20 4.58 -4.60
C ASP A 9 6.42 3.77 -3.57
N TYR A 10 5.27 4.28 -3.11
CA TYR A 10 4.35 3.53 -2.26
C TYR A 10 3.88 2.24 -2.95
N ALA A 11 3.41 2.34 -4.19
CA ALA A 11 2.96 1.20 -4.98
C ALA A 11 4.06 0.17 -5.22
N ALA A 12 5.30 0.62 -5.41
CA ALA A 12 6.46 -0.27 -5.53
C ALA A 12 6.81 -1.00 -4.22
N MET A 13 6.49 -0.42 -3.06
CA MET A 13 6.82 -0.99 -1.75
C MET A 13 5.72 -1.87 -1.16
N PHE A 14 4.46 -1.50 -1.36
CA PHE A 14 3.29 -2.05 -0.67
C PHE A 14 2.15 -2.46 -1.62
N GLY A 15 2.26 -2.12 -2.91
CA GLY A 15 1.20 -2.34 -3.88
C GLY A 15 0.25 -1.14 -4.03
N PRO A 16 -0.66 -1.21 -5.02
CA PRO A 16 -1.63 -0.15 -5.29
C PRO A 16 -2.60 0.06 -4.11
N THR A 17 -3.13 1.27 -3.98
CA THR A 17 -4.14 1.65 -2.97
C THR A 17 -5.35 2.33 -3.62
N THR A 18 -6.38 2.68 -2.85
CA THR A 18 -7.68 3.21 -3.32
C THR A 18 -7.56 4.20 -4.48
N GLY A 19 -8.21 3.95 -5.61
CA GLY A 19 -8.18 4.77 -6.82
C GLY A 19 -6.99 4.53 -7.76
N ASP A 20 -6.03 3.68 -7.39
CA ASP A 20 -5.08 3.13 -8.37
C ASP A 20 -5.80 2.18 -9.32
N ARG A 21 -5.39 2.21 -10.59
CA ARG A 21 -5.94 1.35 -11.65
C ARG A 21 -4.88 0.42 -12.21
N LEU A 22 -5.25 -0.83 -12.42
CA LEU A 22 -4.36 -1.87 -12.92
C LEU A 22 -4.96 -2.57 -14.11
N ARG A 23 -4.11 -2.85 -15.09
CA ARG A 23 -4.45 -3.74 -16.21
C ARG A 23 -4.27 -5.19 -15.77
N LEU A 24 -5.25 -6.04 -16.08
CA LEU A 24 -5.16 -7.47 -15.82
C LEU A 24 -4.29 -8.13 -16.89
N ALA A 25 -3.02 -8.35 -16.55
CA ALA A 25 -2.02 -8.95 -17.43
C ALA A 25 -1.95 -8.26 -18.80
N ASP A 26 -2.01 -9.02 -19.88
CA ASP A 26 -1.97 -8.58 -21.28
C ASP A 26 -3.37 -8.34 -21.88
N THR A 27 -4.42 -8.36 -21.06
CA THR A 27 -5.79 -8.06 -21.49
C THR A 27 -6.06 -6.56 -21.55
N ASP A 28 -7.21 -6.18 -22.12
CA ASP A 28 -7.72 -4.81 -22.07
C ASP A 28 -8.62 -4.52 -20.86
N LEU A 29 -8.66 -5.41 -19.87
CA LEU A 29 -9.42 -5.21 -18.64
C LEU A 29 -8.64 -4.31 -17.67
N ILE A 30 -9.26 -3.21 -17.26
CA ILE A 30 -8.75 -2.29 -16.23
C ILE A 30 -9.63 -2.38 -14.99
N ILE A 31 -9.01 -2.64 -13.83
CA ILE A 31 -9.68 -2.65 -12.53
C ILE A 31 -9.20 -1.48 -11.68
N GLU A 32 -10.02 -1.04 -10.74
CA GLU A 32 -9.71 0.01 -9.76
C GLU A 32 -9.74 -0.57 -8.35
N VAL A 33 -8.81 -0.14 -7.49
CA VAL A 33 -8.90 -0.44 -6.05
C VAL A 33 -9.99 0.45 -5.45
N GLU A 34 -11.12 -0.14 -5.06
CA GLU A 34 -12.25 0.62 -4.53
C GLU A 34 -12.04 1.01 -3.05
N HIS A 35 -11.43 0.12 -2.26
CA HIS A 35 -11.18 0.32 -0.84
C HIS A 35 -9.86 -0.31 -0.39
N ASP A 36 -9.04 0.46 0.31
CA ASP A 36 -7.87 -0.01 1.05
C ASP A 36 -8.18 -0.04 2.55
N LEU A 37 -8.44 -1.25 3.06
CA LEU A 37 -8.74 -1.47 4.47
C LEU A 37 -7.48 -1.48 5.36
N THR A 38 -6.28 -1.48 4.77
CA THR A 38 -5.01 -1.44 5.50
C THR A 38 -4.64 -0.03 5.94
N ALA A 39 -5.14 0.98 5.23
CA ALA A 39 -4.84 2.38 5.48
C ALA A 39 -5.78 3.06 6.48
N GLY A 40 -6.85 2.39 6.92
CA GLY A 40 -7.89 2.98 7.79
C GLY A 40 -8.70 4.08 7.10
N GLU A 41 -9.75 4.58 7.77
CA GLU A 41 -10.58 5.65 7.22
C GLU A 41 -9.76 6.92 6.96
N GLY A 42 -9.92 7.50 5.77
CA GLY A 42 -9.19 8.70 5.37
C GLY A 42 -7.66 8.52 5.24
N GLY A 43 -7.14 7.28 5.30
CA GLY A 43 -5.71 7.02 5.20
C GLY A 43 -4.92 7.19 6.50
N ALA A 44 -5.59 7.17 7.66
CA ALA A 44 -4.98 7.42 8.96
C ALA A 44 -3.83 6.45 9.34
N LEU A 45 -3.75 5.28 8.70
CA LEU A 45 -2.75 4.23 8.94
C LEU A 45 -1.73 4.08 7.79
N TYR A 46 -1.67 5.02 6.84
CA TYR A 46 -0.54 5.07 5.91
C TYR A 46 0.77 5.28 6.69
N GLY A 47 1.71 4.34 6.57
CA GLY A 47 2.92 4.25 7.39
C GLY A 47 3.01 2.98 8.24
N GLU A 48 1.88 2.36 8.60
CA GLU A 48 1.79 1.16 9.45
C GLU A 48 1.68 -0.14 8.63
N GLN A 49 2.09 -0.11 7.35
CA GLN A 49 1.96 -1.27 6.46
C GLN A 49 2.81 -2.44 6.95
N VAL A 50 2.17 -3.59 7.12
CA VAL A 50 2.81 -4.82 7.53
C VAL A 50 3.75 -5.31 6.42
N LYS A 51 5.05 -5.40 6.73
CA LYS A 51 6.07 -5.91 5.80
C LYS A 51 7.03 -6.84 6.50
N PHE A 52 7.19 -8.03 5.95
CA PHE A 52 8.18 -9.01 6.39
C PHE A 52 9.56 -8.75 5.78
N GLY A 53 10.61 -9.14 6.51
CA GLY A 53 12.00 -9.08 6.07
C GLY A 53 12.95 -8.59 7.17
N GLY A 54 14.25 -8.77 6.97
CA GLY A 54 15.27 -8.31 7.91
C GLY A 54 15.14 -6.80 8.17
N GLY A 55 14.94 -6.42 9.44
CA GLY A 55 14.78 -5.02 9.87
C GLY A 55 13.46 -4.35 9.44
N LYS A 56 12.44 -5.14 9.06
CA LYS A 56 11.11 -4.61 8.69
C LYS A 56 10.14 -4.67 9.88
N VAL A 57 8.84 -4.55 9.61
CA VAL A 57 7.81 -4.34 10.65
C VAL A 57 7.57 -5.64 11.43
N ILE A 58 7.43 -6.78 10.72
CA ILE A 58 7.09 -8.07 11.35
C ILE A 58 8.28 -8.67 12.08
N ARG A 59 8.38 -8.40 13.38
CA ARG A 59 9.39 -8.90 14.33
C ARG A 59 8.83 -8.95 15.75
N ASP A 60 9.50 -9.70 16.62
CA ASP A 60 9.09 -9.81 18.03
C ASP A 60 9.00 -8.44 18.72
N GLY A 61 7.91 -8.22 19.45
CA GLY A 61 7.56 -6.93 20.08
C GLY A 61 7.12 -5.81 19.12
N MET A 62 6.94 -6.12 17.82
CA MET A 62 6.50 -5.20 16.76
C MET A 62 5.33 -5.80 15.96
N GLY A 63 4.92 -5.14 14.87
CA GLY A 63 3.83 -5.53 13.97
C GLY A 63 4.28 -6.32 12.75
#